data_AF-A0A3B9H9D7-F1
#
_entry.id   AF-A0A3B9H9D7-F1
#
_cell.length_a   1.000
_cell.length_b   1.000
_cell.length_c   1.000
_cell.angle_alpha   90.00
_cell.angle_beta   90.00
_cell.angle_gamma   90.00
#
_symmetry.space_group_name_H-M   'P 1'
#
loop_
_entity.id
_entity.type
_entity.pdbx_description
1 polymer ?
#
loop_
_entity_poly.entity_id
_entity_poly.type
_entity_poly.pdbx_seq_one_letter_code
_entity_poly.pdbx_strand_id
1 'polypeptide(L)' 'MLIALFACGENREFLRYEVQDVSTNWIKIPDHFPEIDFPEDNLPSKARISLGKQLFYDPILSLDKTVSCASCHIPQ' A
#
# COMPACT_ATOMS: atom_id res chain seq x y z
N MET A 1 9.48 -41.53 6.53
CA MET A 1 8.74 -40.51 7.29
C MET A 1 8.28 -39.45 6.30
N LEU A 2 7.13 -39.70 5.66
CA LEU A 2 6.54 -38.78 4.68
C LEU A 2 5.92 -37.62 5.46
N ILE A 3 6.58 -36.47 5.46
CA ILE A 3 5.93 -35.21 5.84
C ILE A 3 5.41 -34.61 4.53
N ALA A 4 4.12 -34.81 4.29
CA ALA A 4 3.41 -34.21 3.17
C ALA A 4 3.35 -32.68 3.36
N LEU A 5 4.01 -31.95 2.48
CA LEU A 5 3.91 -30.50 2.32
C LEU A 5 2.57 -30.16 1.65
N PHE A 6 1.50 -30.06 2.42
CA PHE A 6 0.27 -29.41 1.95
C PHE A 6 0.32 -27.93 2.33
N ALA A 7 0.94 -27.13 1.48
CA ALA A 7 0.85 -25.68 1.54
C ALA A 7 0.38 -25.13 0.18
N CYS A 8 -0.83 -25.49 -0.21
CA CYS A 8 -1.61 -24.65 -1.12
C CYS A 8 -3.11 -24.90 -0.85
N GLY A 9 -3.63 -24.23 0.18
CA GLY A 9 -5.06 -24.06 0.36
C GLY A 9 -5.47 -22.86 -0.48
N GLU A 10 -6.05 -23.12 -1.66
CA GLU A 10 -6.56 -22.08 -2.56
C GLU A 10 -7.87 -21.54 -1.99
N ASN A 11 -7.78 -20.70 -0.96
CA ASN A 11 -8.95 -20.05 -0.36
C ASN A 11 -9.28 -18.79 -1.15
N ARG A 12 -9.81 -18.99 -2.37
CA ARG A 12 -10.35 -17.94 -3.25
C ARG A 12 -11.74 -17.51 -2.80
N GLU A 13 -11.86 -17.03 -1.56
CA GLU A 13 -13.05 -16.29 -1.08
C GLU A 13 -12.70 -14.87 -0.60
N PHE A 14 -11.65 -14.27 -1.17
CA PHE A 14 -11.30 -12.87 -0.94
C PHE A 14 -11.21 -12.06 -2.25
N LEU A 15 -11.93 -12.48 -3.29
CA LEU A 15 -12.02 -11.75 -4.56
C LEU A 15 -13.44 -11.22 -4.74
N ARG A 16 -13.82 -10.28 -3.88
CA ARG A 16 -14.89 -9.29 -4.14
C ARG A 16 -14.87 -8.19 -3.07
N TYR A 17 -13.72 -7.55 -2.91
CA TYR A 17 -13.79 -6.14 -2.54
C TYR A 17 -14.07 -5.38 -3.83
N GLU A 18 -15.32 -5.00 -4.04
CA GLU A 18 -15.69 -4.09 -5.13
C GLU A 18 -14.74 -2.89 -5.06
N VAL A 19 -14.00 -2.66 -6.13
CA VAL A 19 -13.06 -1.55 -6.28
C VAL A 19 -13.90 -0.27 -6.47
N GLN A 20 -14.57 0.15 -5.40
CA GLN A 20 -15.54 1.25 -5.41
C GLN A 20 -14.91 2.58 -5.01
N ASP A 21 -13.61 2.59 -4.66
CA ASP A 21 -12.86 3.75 -4.15
C ASP A 21 -11.91 4.36 -5.20
N VAL A 22 -12.22 4.19 -6.50
CA VAL A 22 -11.42 4.69 -7.63
C VAL A 22 -11.82 6.12 -7.98
N SER A 23 -12.00 6.99 -6.98
CA SER A 23 -12.31 8.40 -7.23
C SER A 23 -11.33 9.28 -6.47
N THR A 24 -10.70 10.23 -7.17
CA THR A 24 -9.73 11.19 -6.63
C THR A 24 -10.39 12.47 -6.09
N ASN A 25 -11.73 12.54 -6.13
CA ASN A 25 -12.51 13.73 -5.80
C ASN A 25 -12.34 14.26 -4.34
N TRP A 26 -11.78 13.44 -3.46
CA TRP A 26 -11.52 13.77 -2.06
C TRP A 26 -10.11 14.34 -1.82
N ILE A 27 -9.25 14.31 -2.83
CA ILE A 27 -7.92 14.93 -2.79
C ILE A 27 -8.07 16.39 -3.17
N LYS A 28 -7.87 17.28 -2.20
CA LYS A 28 -7.89 18.74 -2.42
C LYS A 28 -6.47 19.20 -2.76
N ILE A 29 -6.27 19.60 -4.01
CA ILE A 29 -5.02 20.22 -4.46
C ILE A 29 -5.13 21.73 -4.13
N PRO A 30 -4.17 22.31 -3.38
CA PRO A 30 -4.19 23.74 -3.10
C PRO A 30 -4.05 24.60 -4.36
N ASP A 31 -4.53 25.83 -4.27
CA ASP A 31 -4.34 26.80 -5.35
C ASP A 31 -2.84 26.98 -5.67
N HIS A 32 -2.52 27.08 -6.96
CA HIS A 32 -1.16 27.21 -7.49
C HIS A 32 -0.27 25.96 -7.46
N PHE A 33 -0.80 24.79 -7.11
CA PHE A 33 -0.11 23.51 -7.34
C PHE A 33 -0.47 22.93 -8.71
N PRO A 34 0.46 22.21 -9.37
CA PRO A 34 0.15 21.50 -10.61
C PRO A 34 -0.85 20.38 -10.36
N GLU A 35 -1.54 19.96 -11.42
CA GLU A 35 -2.36 18.76 -11.40
C GLU A 35 -1.46 17.52 -11.13
N ILE A 36 -2.02 16.56 -10.40
CA ILE A 36 -1.35 15.29 -10.12
C ILE A 36 -1.70 14.31 -11.23
N ASP A 37 -0.69 13.77 -11.90
CA ASP A 37 -0.87 12.62 -12.79
C ASP A 37 -1.08 11.35 -11.94
N PHE A 38 -2.27 10.76 -12.05
CA PHE A 38 -2.63 9.54 -11.34
C PHE A 38 -2.63 8.37 -12.32
N PRO A 39 -1.64 7.46 -12.28
CA PRO A 39 -1.63 6.27 -13.12
C PRO A 39 -2.87 5.41 -12.89
N GLU A 40 -3.46 4.88 -13.99
CA GLU A 40 -4.71 4.10 -13.94
C GLU A 40 -4.61 2.87 -13.04
N ASP A 41 -3.43 2.25 -12.93
CA ASP A 41 -3.15 1.06 -12.11
C ASP A 41 -2.73 1.39 -10.66
N ASN A 42 -2.57 2.68 -10.36
CA ASN A 42 -2.14 3.18 -9.06
C ASN A 42 -2.97 4.35 -8.55
N LEU A 43 -4.29 4.29 -8.80
CA LEU A 43 -5.22 5.27 -8.25
C LEU A 43 -5.25 5.20 -6.72
N PRO A 44 -5.31 6.36 -6.03
CA PRO A 44 -5.28 6.41 -4.59
C PRO A 44 -6.57 5.84 -4.02
N SER A 45 -6.44 5.04 -2.96
CA SER A 45 -7.54 4.59 -2.13
C SER A 45 -7.15 4.73 -0.67
N LYS A 46 -8.13 4.78 0.23
CA LYS A 46 -7.84 4.84 1.68
C LYS A 46 -6.98 3.67 2.14
N ALA A 47 -7.23 2.48 1.57
CA ALA A 47 -6.46 1.27 1.85
C ALA A 47 -5.00 1.40 1.39
N ARG A 48 -4.75 1.87 0.15
CA ARG A 48 -3.39 2.07 -0.38
C ARG A 48 -2.59 3.06 0.45
N ILE A 49 -3.21 4.17 0.84
CA ILE A 49 -2.54 5.22 1.63
C ILE A 49 -2.25 4.73 3.06
N SER A 50 -3.20 4.02 3.68
CA SER A 50 -2.98 3.41 4.99
C SER A 50 -1.84 2.39 4.95
N LEU A 51 -1.82 1.51 3.93
CA LEU A 51 -0.75 0.55 3.73
C LEU A 51 0.60 1.22 3.50
N GLY A 52 0.66 2.21 2.60
CA GLY A 52 1.88 2.97 2.33
C GLY A 52 2.42 3.66 3.57
N LYS A 53 1.53 4.23 4.40
CA LYS A 53 1.93 4.81 5.70
C LYS A 53 2.54 3.76 6.62
N GLN A 54 1.94 2.56 6.75
CA GLN A 54 2.51 1.50 7.58
C GLN A 54 3.90 1.10 7.09
N LEU A 55 4.04 0.85 5.78
CA LEU A 55 5.31 0.46 5.16
C LEU A 55 6.40 1.53 5.29
N PHE A 56 6.03 2.81 5.30
CA PHE A 56 6.99 3.91 5.47
C PHE A 56 7.74 3.84 6.82
N TYR A 57 7.08 3.35 7.88
CA TYR A 57 7.70 3.19 9.20
C TYR A 57 8.25 1.80 9.45
N ASP A 58 7.84 0.80 8.67
CA ASP A 58 8.24 -0.60 8.87
C ASP A 58 9.63 -0.87 8.26
N PRO A 59 10.62 -1.35 9.03
CA PRO A 59 11.93 -1.68 8.48
C PRO A 59 11.92 -2.98 7.66
N ILE A 60 10.80 -3.72 7.57
CA ILE A 60 10.69 -4.98 6.81
C ILE A 60 11.15 -4.89 5.36
N LEU A 61 11.11 -3.70 4.76
CA LEU A 61 11.55 -3.45 3.39
C LEU A 61 13.08 -3.30 3.24
N SER A 62 13.83 -3.16 4.35
CA SER A 62 15.29 -3.20 4.33
C SER A 62 15.81 -4.63 4.43
N LEU A 63 16.99 -4.87 3.83
CA LEU A 63 17.59 -6.20 3.71
C LEU A 63 17.73 -6.94 5.04
N ASP A 64 18.20 -6.23 6.08
CA ASP A 64 18.45 -6.77 7.41
C ASP A 64 17.40 -6.33 8.45
N LYS A 65 16.36 -5.61 8.01
CA LYS A 65 15.26 -5.11 8.84
C LYS A 65 15.69 -4.10 9.91
N THR A 66 16.75 -3.33 9.65
CA THR A 66 17.24 -2.32 10.59
C THR A 66 16.86 -0.88 10.22
N VAL A 67 16.46 -0.62 8.97
CA VAL A 67 16.20 0.73 8.45
C VAL A 67 14.81 0.80 7.83
N SER A 68 13.98 1.76 8.24
CA SER A 68 12.74 2.13 7.55
C SER A 68 12.88 3.47 6.83
N CYS A 69 11.94 3.83 5.96
CA CYS A 69 11.98 5.14 5.30
C CYS A 69 11.96 6.30 6.32
N ALA A 70 11.15 6.14 7.37
CA ALA A 70 11.01 7.11 8.46
C ALA A 70 12.28 7.32 9.30
N SER A 71 13.24 6.38 9.25
CA SER A 71 14.51 6.54 10.00
C SER A 71 15.37 7.69 9.47
N CYS A 72 15.26 8.02 8.18
CA CYS A 72 15.93 9.17 7.55
C CYS A 72 14.96 10.33 7.24
N HIS A 73 13.72 10.02 6.84
CA HIS A 73 12.71 11.02 6.48
C HIS A 73 11.73 11.27 7.64
N ILE A 74 12.18 12.07 8.61
CA ILE A 74 11.44 12.31 9.86
C ILE A 74 10.20 13.20 9.58
N PRO A 75 8.98 12.71 9.88
CA PRO A 75 7.76 13.51 9.79
C PRO A 75 7.76 14.65 10.81
N GLN A 76 7.18 15.78 10.44
CA GLN A 76 7.03 16.97 11.29
C GLN A 76 5.69 16.96 12.04
#